data_AF-A0A936TE03-F1
#
_entry.id   AF-A0A936TE03-F1
#
_cell.length_a   1.000
_cell.length_b   1.000
_cell.length_c   1.000
_cell.angle_alpha   90.00
_cell.angle_beta   90.00
_cell.angle_gamma   90.00
#
_symmetry.space_group_name_H-M   'P 1'
#
loop_
_entity.id
_entity.type
_entity.pdbx_description
1 polymer ?
#
loop_
_entity_poly.entity_id
_entity_poly.type
_entity_poly.pdbx_seq_one_letter_code
_entity_poly.pdbx_strand_id
1 'polypeptide(L)'
;MRLLAFIFLAFAFWSGTTLLTKGKDVPVKSKDKPDSLLICNDAGLCTSVVGIVNPKTNNNEDYILDADLYKYRVDTLQQVRFWRKIMNLSADSSILCVASNRFVIEIINNKDWDKKSDEEKRIYRDNIRMNLQLDSTERILQTTGKSFFYNFDRTYQNFHKGINCFIENEVDPWYAQAILLIESPNKLQKSNAGAYGPFQLMKEVARLFGLKVNKQIDERADFKRSAFAASSLIKRVCIPHARRMLDSLGISNYQENELWFRLLVMHCYHAGSGNVDQALQTFKPNNGDMNVVYNLWHAQTRRFKSASQNYSQLILAAMLEMNDKINAVDKIAGINYPENYISSSN
;
A
#
# COMPACT_ATOMS: atom_id res chain seq x y z
N MET A 1 -21.86 -7.59 -14.61
CA MET A 1 -20.59 -6.94 -14.23
C MET A 1 -20.69 -6.37 -12.81
N ARG A 2 -20.21 -7.09 -11.78
CA ARG A 2 -20.14 -6.56 -10.40
C ARG A 2 -18.70 -6.14 -10.11
N LEU A 3 -18.44 -4.83 -10.08
CA LEU A 3 -17.13 -4.30 -9.71
C LEU A 3 -16.95 -4.52 -8.20
N LEU A 4 -16.14 -5.51 -7.83
CA LEU A 4 -15.75 -5.79 -6.44
C LEU A 4 -14.76 -4.71 -5.96
N ALA A 5 -15.28 -3.52 -5.66
CA ALA A 5 -14.61 -2.62 -4.72
C ALA A 5 -14.57 -3.33 -3.37
N PHE A 6 -13.36 -3.60 -2.87
CA PHE A 6 -13.17 -4.37 -1.65
C PHE A 6 -13.83 -3.66 -0.46
N ILE A 7 -14.50 -4.45 0.37
CA ILE A 7 -15.38 -3.96 1.43
C ILE A 7 -14.54 -3.55 2.64
N PHE A 8 -14.67 -2.28 3.05
CA PHE A 8 -14.14 -1.77 4.31
C PHE A 8 -15.26 -1.43 5.29
N LEU A 9 -15.44 -2.27 6.30
CA LEU A 9 -16.32 -1.97 7.43
C LEU A 9 -15.58 -2.29 8.73
N ALA A 10 -14.86 -1.30 9.26
CA ALA A 10 -14.24 -1.35 10.59
C ALA A 10 -14.26 0.05 11.23
N PHE A 11 -15.42 0.41 11.78
CA PHE A 11 -15.50 1.39 12.86
C PHE A 11 -16.08 0.68 14.09
N ALA A 12 -15.38 0.79 15.21
CA ALA A 12 -15.89 0.49 16.54
C ALA A 12 -15.23 1.46 17.53
N PHE A 13 -16.07 2.34 18.08
CA PHE A 13 -15.93 3.13 19.31
C PHE A 13 -14.53 3.45 19.87
N TRP A 14 -14.27 4.76 20.00
CA TRP A 14 -13.62 5.28 21.20
C TRP A 14 -14.29 6.60 21.62
N SER A 15 -14.78 6.64 22.87
CA SER A 15 -15.21 7.83 23.58
C SER A 15 -14.14 8.24 24.61
N GLY A 16 -13.70 9.49 24.61
CA GLY A 16 -12.73 9.99 25.59
C GLY A 16 -12.12 11.33 25.20
N THR A 17 -12.56 12.41 25.86
CA THR A 17 -12.12 13.79 25.62
C THR A 17 -10.97 14.18 26.55
N THR A 18 -9.93 14.86 26.07
CA THR A 18 -9.24 15.90 26.87
C THR A 18 -8.53 16.92 25.97
N LEU A 19 -8.53 18.18 26.38
CA LEU A 19 -7.91 19.30 25.66
C LEU A 19 -6.41 19.40 25.93
N LEU A 20 -5.65 19.96 24.98
CA LEU A 20 -4.43 20.74 25.26
C LEU A 20 -4.31 21.93 24.28
N THR A 21 -3.56 22.97 24.68
CA THR A 21 -3.75 24.37 24.27
C THR A 21 -2.67 24.94 23.33
N LYS A 22 -2.92 26.14 22.78
CA LYS A 22 -2.09 26.88 21.80
C LYS A 22 -0.85 27.59 22.41
N GLY A 23 0.21 27.70 21.60
CA GLY A 23 1.16 28.83 21.49
C GLY A 23 1.72 28.83 20.05
N LYS A 24 1.68 29.91 19.23
CA LYS A 24 2.23 31.29 19.27
C LYS A 24 3.61 31.42 18.58
N ASP A 25 3.69 32.38 17.64
CA ASP A 25 4.64 32.48 16.52
C ASP A 25 5.80 33.52 16.67
N VAL A 26 6.51 33.77 15.54
CA VAL A 26 7.43 34.90 15.14
C VAL A 26 8.93 34.71 15.52
N PRO A 27 9.97 35.07 14.69
CA PRO A 27 10.05 35.81 13.39
C PRO A 27 10.79 35.05 12.23
N VAL A 28 11.33 35.79 11.22
CA VAL A 28 12.06 35.35 9.99
C VAL A 28 13.21 36.34 9.64
N LYS A 29 14.29 35.89 8.93
CA LYS A 29 15.19 36.60 7.93
C LYS A 29 16.38 35.66 7.54
N SER A 30 16.62 35.21 6.30
CA SER A 30 17.14 35.84 5.04
C SER A 30 18.65 36.26 5.10
N LYS A 31 19.56 36.07 4.11
CA LYS A 31 19.53 35.80 2.63
C LYS A 31 20.76 35.04 2.05
N ASP A 32 20.55 34.33 0.94
CA ASP A 32 21.36 34.12 -0.31
C ASP A 32 22.90 33.86 -0.32
N LYS A 33 23.33 32.66 -0.79
CA LYS A 33 23.81 32.40 -2.18
C LYS A 33 24.06 30.88 -2.44
N PRO A 34 24.19 30.42 -3.70
CA PRO A 34 24.00 29.00 -4.04
C PRO A 34 25.31 28.21 -4.12
N ASP A 35 25.35 27.06 -3.43
CA ASP A 35 26.28 25.97 -3.73
C ASP A 35 25.53 24.66 -3.96
N SER A 36 26.11 23.81 -4.80
CA SER A 36 25.49 22.62 -5.38
C SER A 36 25.65 21.36 -4.54
N LEU A 37 24.67 20.45 -4.68
CA LEU A 37 24.59 19.08 -4.13
C LEU A 37 24.41 18.96 -2.61
N LEU A 38 23.63 17.95 -2.21
CA LEU A 38 23.30 17.54 -0.84
C LEU A 38 22.47 18.55 -0.02
N ILE A 39 21.17 18.61 -0.30
CA ILE A 39 20.19 19.03 0.73
C ILE A 39 19.99 17.84 1.68
N CYS A 40 20.62 17.90 2.84
CA CYS A 40 20.34 16.97 3.93
C CYS A 40 18.96 17.26 4.54
N ASN A 41 18.11 16.23 4.66
CA ASN A 41 16.83 16.34 5.35
C ASN A 41 17.05 16.41 6.88
N ASP A 42 17.05 17.63 7.43
CA ASP A 42 17.33 17.95 8.84
C ASP A 42 16.25 17.47 9.85
N ALA A 43 15.39 16.54 9.42
CA ALA A 43 14.32 15.94 10.23
C ALA A 43 14.38 14.40 10.27
N GLY A 44 15.26 13.75 9.49
CA GLY A 44 15.40 12.28 9.46
C GLY A 44 14.16 11.48 8.98
N LEU A 45 13.08 12.15 8.58
CA LEU A 45 11.75 11.56 8.38
C LEU A 45 11.68 10.48 7.29
N CYS A 46 12.58 10.52 6.29
CA CYS A 46 12.77 9.44 5.31
C CYS A 46 14.07 9.65 4.52
N THR A 47 14.94 8.62 4.48
CA THR A 47 16.15 8.59 3.63
C THR A 47 15.86 8.16 2.18
N SER A 48 14.63 7.74 1.90
CA SER A 48 14.20 7.18 0.60
C SER A 48 13.64 8.24 -0.37
N VAL A 49 13.60 9.52 0.03
CA VAL A 49 13.16 10.62 -0.85
C VAL A 49 14.28 10.94 -1.83
N VAL A 50 13.99 10.78 -3.12
CA VAL A 50 14.89 11.07 -4.24
C VAL A 50 14.22 12.02 -5.22
N GLY A 51 14.99 12.91 -5.83
CA GLY A 51 14.50 13.76 -6.91
C GLY A 51 14.54 13.01 -8.24
N ILE A 52 13.42 12.98 -8.97
CA ILE A 52 13.35 12.43 -10.32
C ILE A 52 12.86 13.52 -11.28
N VAL A 53 13.61 13.75 -12.37
CA VAL A 53 13.18 14.64 -13.45
C VAL A 53 11.97 14.04 -14.15
N ASN A 54 10.83 14.71 -14.05
CA ASN A 54 9.60 14.33 -14.74
C ASN A 54 9.72 14.70 -16.24
N PRO A 55 9.66 13.74 -17.17
CA PRO A 55 9.89 13.99 -18.60
C PRO A 55 8.80 14.83 -19.27
N LYS A 56 7.65 15.05 -18.62
CA LYS A 56 6.53 15.87 -19.14
C LYS A 56 6.60 17.32 -18.66
N THR A 57 7.17 17.59 -17.47
CA THR A 57 7.27 18.94 -16.88
C THR A 57 8.70 19.51 -16.91
N ASN A 58 9.71 18.66 -17.14
CA ASN A 58 11.14 18.95 -17.00
C ASN A 58 11.55 19.50 -15.61
N ASN A 59 10.69 19.29 -14.61
CA ASN A 59 10.96 19.66 -13.22
C ASN A 59 11.50 18.45 -12.45
N ASN A 60 12.32 18.72 -11.44
CA ASN A 60 12.68 17.72 -10.44
C ASN A 60 11.48 17.55 -9.48
N GLU A 61 10.96 16.33 -9.38
CA GLU A 61 9.79 15.98 -8.56
C GLU A 61 10.17 14.90 -7.55
N ASP A 62 9.72 15.04 -6.30
CA ASP A 62 10.03 14.08 -5.25
C ASP A 62 9.38 12.72 -5.52
N TYR A 63 10.15 11.66 -5.26
CA TYR A 63 9.77 10.27 -5.38
C TYR A 63 10.32 9.47 -4.20
N ILE A 64 9.65 8.40 -3.79
CA ILE A 64 10.14 7.46 -2.79
C ILE A 64 10.74 6.25 -3.49
N LEU A 65 12.09 6.14 -3.51
CA LEU A 65 12.75 4.87 -3.82
C LEU A 65 13.19 4.20 -2.51
N ASP A 66 12.45 3.17 -2.11
CA ASP A 66 12.81 2.35 -0.97
C ASP A 66 13.71 1.17 -1.39
N ALA A 67 15.00 1.25 -1.02
CA ALA A 67 15.98 0.20 -1.31
C ALA A 67 15.71 -1.11 -0.56
N ASP A 68 14.96 -1.08 0.55
CA ASP A 68 14.62 -2.29 1.31
C ASP A 68 13.77 -3.27 0.48
N LEU A 69 13.02 -2.79 -0.54
CA LEU A 69 12.29 -3.62 -1.48
C LEU A 69 13.20 -4.66 -2.16
N TYR A 70 14.38 -4.22 -2.60
CA TYR A 70 15.37 -5.06 -3.28
C TYR A 70 16.27 -5.80 -2.28
N LYS A 71 16.64 -5.18 -1.15
CA LYS A 71 17.40 -5.83 -0.07
C LYS A 71 16.69 -7.07 0.48
N TYR A 72 15.38 -6.99 0.75
CA TYR A 72 14.58 -8.13 1.22
C TYR A 72 14.06 -9.02 0.06
N ARG A 73 14.49 -8.77 -1.18
CA ARG A 73 14.13 -9.53 -2.38
C ARG A 73 12.62 -9.71 -2.57
N VAL A 74 11.83 -8.69 -2.22
CA VAL A 74 10.36 -8.79 -2.29
C VAL A 74 9.85 -8.93 -3.74
N ASP A 75 10.68 -8.53 -4.71
CA ASP A 75 10.53 -8.78 -6.14
C ASP A 75 10.49 -10.27 -6.51
N THR A 76 11.07 -11.13 -5.68
CA THR A 76 11.13 -12.58 -5.89
C THR A 76 9.91 -13.32 -5.37
N LEU A 77 9.18 -12.73 -4.42
CA LEU A 77 8.06 -13.35 -3.72
C LEU A 77 6.89 -13.64 -4.67
N GLN A 78 6.36 -14.86 -4.60
CA GLN A 78 5.29 -15.32 -5.50
C GLN A 78 4.02 -14.47 -5.38
N GLN A 79 3.67 -14.05 -4.16
CA GLN A 79 2.53 -13.19 -3.87
C GLN A 79 2.69 -11.80 -4.53
N VAL A 80 3.88 -11.21 -4.46
CA VAL A 80 4.18 -9.91 -5.07
C VAL A 80 4.17 -10.03 -6.60
N ARG A 81 4.88 -11.03 -7.16
CA ARG A 81 4.88 -11.33 -8.60
C ARG A 81 3.49 -11.59 -9.16
N PHE A 82 2.63 -12.27 -8.40
CA PHE A 82 1.22 -12.48 -8.75
C PHE A 82 0.47 -11.14 -8.89
N TRP A 83 0.60 -10.23 -7.93
CA TRP A 83 -0.05 -8.92 -8.01
C TRP A 83 0.52 -8.04 -9.12
N ARG A 84 1.84 -8.08 -9.36
CA ARG A 84 2.49 -7.42 -10.51
C ARG A 84 1.89 -7.89 -11.85
N LYS A 85 1.66 -9.20 -12.01
CA LYS A 85 0.94 -9.76 -13.18
C LYS A 85 -0.51 -9.26 -13.26
N ILE A 86 -1.26 -9.28 -12.15
CA ILE A 86 -2.65 -8.77 -12.12
C ILE A 86 -2.73 -7.27 -12.47
N MET A 87 -1.76 -6.47 -12.03
CA MET A 87 -1.70 -5.03 -12.33
C MET A 87 -1.52 -4.73 -13.83
N ASN A 88 -0.87 -5.61 -14.59
CA ASN A 88 -0.68 -5.44 -16.04
C ASN A 88 -1.67 -6.27 -16.90
N LEU A 89 -2.34 -7.27 -16.34
CA LEU A 89 -3.33 -8.09 -17.06
C LEU A 89 -4.64 -7.30 -17.35
N SER A 90 -5.20 -7.52 -18.53
CA SER A 90 -6.45 -6.92 -19.02
C SER A 90 -7.72 -7.46 -18.32
N ALA A 91 -8.79 -6.66 -18.35
CA ALA A 91 -10.07 -6.97 -17.70
C ALA A 91 -10.84 -8.15 -18.32
N ASP A 92 -10.49 -8.55 -19.55
CA ASP A 92 -11.07 -9.69 -20.26
C ASP A 92 -10.39 -11.02 -19.92
N SER A 93 -9.34 -10.99 -19.11
CA SER A 93 -8.54 -12.15 -18.71
C SER A 93 -8.51 -12.29 -17.18
N SER A 94 -8.28 -13.52 -16.70
CA SER A 94 -8.06 -13.81 -15.28
C SER A 94 -6.89 -14.77 -15.10
N ILE A 95 -6.21 -14.68 -13.95
CA ILE A 95 -5.28 -15.71 -13.50
C ILE A 95 -6.05 -16.74 -12.68
N LEU A 96 -5.85 -18.03 -12.96
CA LEU A 96 -6.14 -19.09 -12.01
C LEU A 96 -4.90 -19.35 -11.14
N CYS A 97 -5.08 -19.33 -9.82
CA CYS A 97 -3.99 -19.52 -8.87
C CYS A 97 -4.40 -20.37 -7.66
N VAL A 98 -3.42 -21.01 -7.04
CA VAL A 98 -3.57 -21.68 -5.74
C VAL A 98 -3.70 -20.60 -4.64
N ALA A 99 -4.67 -20.75 -3.73
CA ALA A 99 -5.01 -19.69 -2.78
C ALA A 99 -3.92 -19.46 -1.72
N SER A 100 -3.31 -20.53 -1.23
CA SER A 100 -2.34 -20.49 -0.12
C SER A 100 -1.04 -19.77 -0.47
N ASN A 101 -0.47 -20.03 -1.66
CA ASN A 101 0.86 -19.54 -2.06
C ASN A 101 0.85 -18.53 -3.24
N ARG A 102 -0.28 -18.37 -3.95
CA ARG A 102 -0.39 -17.61 -5.22
C ARG A 102 0.35 -18.23 -6.41
N PHE A 103 0.61 -19.54 -6.37
CA PHE A 103 1.13 -20.27 -7.54
C PHE A 103 0.19 -20.09 -8.73
N VAL A 104 0.72 -19.55 -9.82
CA VAL A 104 -0.02 -19.28 -11.05
C VAL A 104 -0.11 -20.56 -11.86
N ILE A 105 -1.34 -21.03 -12.10
CA ILE A 105 -1.61 -22.21 -12.90
C ILE A 105 -1.65 -21.81 -14.38
N GLU A 106 -2.45 -20.79 -14.71
CA GLU A 106 -2.66 -20.33 -16.08
C GLU A 106 -3.29 -18.94 -16.13
N ILE A 107 -3.38 -18.37 -17.35
CA ILE A 107 -4.19 -17.21 -17.68
C ILE A 107 -5.34 -17.67 -18.59
N ILE A 108 -6.57 -17.38 -18.19
CA ILE A 108 -7.80 -17.74 -18.90
C ILE A 108 -8.48 -16.49 -19.48
N ASN A 109 -9.18 -16.65 -20.61
CA ASN A 109 -10.13 -15.65 -21.09
C ASN A 109 -11.44 -15.73 -20.30
N ASN A 110 -11.93 -14.60 -19.81
CA ASN A 110 -13.14 -14.54 -18.98
C ASN A 110 -14.40 -14.95 -19.76
N LYS A 111 -14.51 -14.62 -21.06
CA LYS A 111 -15.69 -15.00 -21.87
C LYS A 111 -15.79 -16.50 -22.05
N ASP A 112 -14.66 -17.19 -22.24
CA ASP A 112 -14.65 -18.64 -22.45
C ASP A 112 -14.78 -19.41 -21.15
N TRP A 113 -14.23 -18.88 -20.06
CA TRP A 113 -14.47 -19.41 -18.73
C TRP A 113 -15.93 -19.22 -18.28
N ASP A 114 -16.54 -18.07 -18.54
CA ASP A 114 -17.91 -17.78 -18.13
C ASP A 114 -18.95 -18.63 -18.88
N LYS A 115 -18.65 -19.11 -20.10
CA LYS A 115 -19.46 -20.10 -20.84
C LYS A 115 -19.55 -21.47 -20.14
N LYS A 116 -18.56 -21.84 -19.32
CA LYS A 116 -18.55 -23.12 -18.61
C LYS A 116 -19.60 -23.13 -17.50
N SER A 117 -20.31 -24.24 -17.35
CA SER A 117 -21.15 -24.51 -16.19
C SER A 117 -20.34 -24.56 -14.89
N ASP A 118 -21.00 -24.39 -13.75
CA ASP A 118 -20.33 -24.48 -12.45
C ASP A 118 -19.77 -25.88 -12.16
N GLU A 119 -20.37 -26.92 -12.74
CA GLU A 119 -19.89 -28.30 -12.64
C GLU A 119 -18.62 -28.53 -13.48
N GLU A 120 -18.56 -28.04 -14.73
CA GLU A 120 -17.32 -28.05 -15.51
C GLU A 120 -16.20 -27.27 -14.79
N LYS A 121 -16.53 -26.10 -14.22
CA LYS A 121 -15.59 -25.30 -13.42
C LYS A 121 -15.18 -26.02 -12.12
N ARG A 122 -16.01 -26.92 -11.57
CA ARG A 122 -15.67 -27.75 -10.40
C ARG A 122 -14.71 -28.85 -10.81
N ILE A 123 -15.09 -29.69 -11.78
CA ILE A 123 -14.27 -30.76 -12.35
C ILE A 123 -12.88 -30.23 -12.77
N TYR A 124 -12.84 -29.06 -13.42
CA TYR A 124 -11.57 -28.44 -13.82
C TYR A 124 -10.64 -28.14 -12.64
N ARG A 125 -11.18 -27.58 -11.54
CA ARG A 125 -10.40 -27.31 -10.32
C ARG A 125 -10.02 -28.60 -9.59
N ASP A 126 -10.86 -29.63 -9.64
CA ASP A 126 -10.58 -30.93 -9.03
C ASP A 126 -9.42 -31.63 -9.76
N ASN A 127 -9.43 -31.60 -11.10
CA ASN A 127 -8.32 -32.07 -11.94
C ASN A 127 -7.00 -31.30 -11.68
N ILE A 128 -7.06 -29.97 -11.53
CA ILE A 128 -5.89 -29.17 -11.15
C ILE A 128 -5.29 -29.65 -9.83
N ARG A 129 -6.12 -29.91 -8.81
CA ARG A 129 -5.63 -30.39 -7.50
C ARG A 129 -4.98 -31.76 -7.62
N MET A 130 -5.59 -32.69 -8.35
CA MET A 130 -5.02 -34.01 -8.58
C MET A 130 -3.66 -33.92 -9.30
N ASN A 131 -3.58 -33.15 -10.38
CA ASN A 131 -2.35 -33.01 -11.18
C ASN A 131 -1.21 -32.32 -10.41
N LEU A 132 -1.53 -31.37 -9.53
CA LEU A 132 -0.56 -30.64 -8.70
C LEU A 132 -0.38 -31.25 -7.30
N GLN A 133 -0.99 -32.41 -7.02
CA GLN A 133 -0.95 -33.11 -5.73
C GLN A 133 -1.34 -32.21 -4.53
N LEU A 134 -2.31 -31.32 -4.73
CA LEU A 134 -2.80 -30.39 -3.71
C LEU A 134 -3.83 -31.05 -2.81
N ASP A 135 -3.93 -30.57 -1.57
CA ASP A 135 -5.00 -30.98 -0.65
C ASP A 135 -6.39 -30.71 -1.25
N SER A 136 -7.33 -31.61 -0.97
CA SER A 136 -8.71 -31.53 -1.46
C SER A 136 -9.45 -30.23 -1.08
N THR A 137 -9.09 -29.60 0.04
CA THR A 137 -9.67 -28.34 0.53
C THR A 137 -8.96 -27.09 -0.01
N GLU A 138 -7.81 -27.24 -0.68
CA GLU A 138 -7.09 -26.13 -1.30
C GLU A 138 -7.99 -25.44 -2.34
N ARG A 139 -7.90 -24.12 -2.44
CA ARG A 139 -8.81 -23.32 -3.25
C ARG A 139 -8.11 -22.81 -4.49
N ILE A 140 -8.66 -23.13 -5.65
CA ILE A 140 -8.23 -22.54 -6.92
C ILE A 140 -9.02 -21.26 -7.16
N LEU A 141 -8.35 -20.11 -7.03
CA LEU A 141 -8.93 -18.78 -7.13
C LEU A 141 -8.74 -18.19 -8.53
N GLN A 142 -9.85 -17.70 -9.10
CA GLN A 142 -9.85 -16.84 -10.28
C GLN A 142 -9.67 -15.38 -9.84
N THR A 143 -8.69 -14.68 -10.41
CA THR A 143 -8.47 -13.25 -10.17
C THR A 143 -8.36 -12.51 -11.50
N THR A 144 -9.32 -11.64 -11.79
CA THR A 144 -9.37 -10.83 -13.02
C THR A 144 -8.27 -9.78 -13.06
N GLY A 145 -7.72 -9.55 -14.26
CA GLY A 145 -6.73 -8.52 -14.52
C GLY A 145 -7.23 -7.10 -14.20
N LYS A 146 -6.31 -6.22 -13.83
CA LYS A 146 -6.58 -4.88 -13.28
C LYS A 146 -5.81 -3.75 -13.96
N SER A 147 -5.27 -3.93 -15.17
CA SER A 147 -4.58 -2.83 -15.89
C SER A 147 -5.44 -1.59 -16.10
N PHE A 148 -6.75 -1.76 -16.25
CA PHE A 148 -7.71 -0.65 -16.30
C PHE A 148 -7.85 0.13 -14.97
N PHE A 149 -7.39 -0.43 -13.85
CA PHE A 149 -7.45 0.20 -12.52
C PHE A 149 -6.12 0.90 -12.18
N TYR A 150 -4.97 0.35 -12.60
CA TYR A 150 -3.64 0.89 -12.27
C TYR A 150 -3.09 1.80 -13.38
N ASN A 151 -3.39 3.10 -13.31
CA ASN A 151 -2.79 4.14 -14.16
C ASN A 151 -1.65 4.85 -13.42
N PHE A 152 -0.48 4.22 -13.45
CA PHE A 152 0.75 4.71 -12.82
C PHE A 152 1.15 6.13 -13.29
N ASP A 153 1.02 6.43 -14.59
CA ASP A 153 1.26 7.76 -15.17
C ASP A 153 0.46 8.88 -14.51
N ARG A 154 -0.82 8.65 -14.25
CA ARG A 154 -1.69 9.61 -13.56
C ARG A 154 -1.37 9.69 -12.06
N THR A 155 -0.99 8.56 -11.48
CA THR A 155 -0.66 8.49 -10.06
C THR A 155 0.61 9.26 -9.73
N TYR A 156 1.64 9.13 -10.58
CA TYR A 156 2.93 9.82 -10.49
C TYR A 156 2.80 11.33 -10.31
N GLN A 157 1.90 11.97 -11.08
CA GLN A 157 1.60 13.41 -11.02
C GLN A 157 1.19 13.93 -9.63
N ASN A 158 0.87 13.03 -8.70
CA ASN A 158 0.43 13.36 -7.35
C ASN A 158 1.48 13.03 -6.27
N PHE A 159 2.59 12.36 -6.60
CA PHE A 159 3.59 11.93 -5.60
C PHE A 159 4.28 13.11 -4.94
N HIS A 160 4.97 13.97 -5.68
CA HIS A 160 5.63 15.16 -5.13
C HIS A 160 4.69 15.98 -4.22
N LYS A 161 3.44 16.18 -4.63
CA LYS A 161 2.43 16.88 -3.81
C LYS A 161 2.01 16.10 -2.56
N GLY A 162 1.85 14.78 -2.64
CA GLY A 162 1.49 13.92 -1.52
C GLY A 162 2.62 13.77 -0.50
N ILE A 163 3.84 13.55 -0.99
CA ILE A 163 5.11 13.50 -0.23
C ILE A 163 5.26 14.78 0.59
N ASN A 164 5.19 15.95 -0.05
CA ASN A 164 5.31 17.23 0.67
C ASN A 164 4.19 17.43 1.70
N CYS A 165 2.93 17.09 1.41
CA CYS A 165 1.86 17.17 2.42
C CYS A 165 1.98 16.18 3.60
N PHE A 166 2.83 15.14 3.49
CA PHE A 166 3.16 14.25 4.61
C PHE A 166 4.36 14.79 5.40
N ILE A 167 5.39 15.30 4.71
CA ILE A 167 6.53 16.01 5.34
C ILE A 167 6.04 17.24 6.12
N GLU A 168 5.15 18.06 5.53
CA GLU A 168 4.48 19.22 6.16
C GLU A 168 3.73 18.85 7.46
N ASN A 169 3.33 17.59 7.64
CA ASN A 169 2.66 17.10 8.85
C ASN A 169 3.58 16.21 9.73
N GLU A 170 4.89 16.19 9.46
CA GLU A 170 5.90 15.37 10.16
C GLU A 170 5.55 13.86 10.16
N VAL A 171 5.18 13.34 8.98
CA VAL A 171 4.90 11.92 8.74
C VAL A 171 5.80 11.42 7.62
N ASP A 172 6.32 10.20 7.76
CA ASP A 172 7.15 9.56 6.73
C ASP A 172 6.40 9.58 5.36
N PRO A 173 6.94 10.29 4.34
CA PRO A 173 6.29 10.42 3.04
C PRO A 173 6.20 9.10 2.26
N TRP A 174 6.90 8.03 2.68
CA TRP A 174 6.72 6.68 2.14
C TRP A 174 5.25 6.27 2.12
N TYR A 175 4.50 6.58 3.19
CA TYR A 175 3.08 6.26 3.30
C TYR A 175 2.25 6.99 2.23
N ALA A 176 2.62 8.22 1.84
CA ALA A 176 1.89 8.98 0.83
C ALA A 176 1.93 8.28 -0.53
N GLN A 177 3.13 7.90 -0.98
CA GLN A 177 3.31 7.19 -2.24
C GLN A 177 2.66 5.80 -2.20
N ALA A 178 2.85 5.06 -1.10
CA ALA A 178 2.24 3.73 -0.91
C ALA A 178 0.70 3.77 -0.99
N ILE A 179 0.04 4.74 -0.34
CA ILE A 179 -1.41 4.91 -0.40
C ILE A 179 -1.87 5.28 -1.81
N LEU A 180 -1.27 6.30 -2.42
CA LEU A 180 -1.67 6.81 -3.74
C LEU A 180 -1.61 5.72 -4.82
N LEU A 181 -0.59 4.86 -4.75
CA LEU A 181 -0.36 3.73 -5.67
C LEU A 181 -1.49 2.68 -5.69
N ILE A 182 -2.24 2.51 -4.60
CA ILE A 182 -3.23 1.42 -4.49
C ILE A 182 -4.67 1.87 -4.20
N GLU A 183 -4.86 3.03 -3.55
CA GLU A 183 -6.20 3.51 -3.18
C GLU A 183 -6.90 4.34 -4.27
N SER A 184 -6.17 5.04 -5.14
CA SER A 184 -6.79 5.80 -6.24
C SER A 184 -5.97 5.87 -7.55
N PRO A 185 -5.41 4.76 -8.05
CA PRO A 185 -4.47 4.80 -9.18
C PRO A 185 -5.09 5.07 -10.57
N ASN A 186 -6.39 5.36 -10.71
CA ASN A 186 -6.96 5.79 -12.02
C ASN A 186 -7.97 6.94 -11.91
N LYS A 187 -8.96 6.87 -11.01
CA LYS A 187 -10.00 7.91 -10.89
C LYS A 187 -10.44 8.10 -9.44
N LEU A 188 -10.80 9.35 -9.09
CA LEU A 188 -11.51 9.68 -7.86
C LEU A 188 -12.91 9.06 -7.89
N GLN A 189 -13.03 7.86 -7.34
CA GLN A 189 -14.28 7.14 -7.20
C GLN A 189 -14.57 6.89 -5.73
N LYS A 190 -15.86 6.81 -5.40
CA LYS A 190 -16.34 6.43 -4.08
C LYS A 190 -16.47 4.91 -4.02
N SER A 191 -15.85 4.26 -3.03
CA SER A 191 -15.95 2.81 -2.87
C SER A 191 -17.38 2.39 -2.48
N ASN A 192 -17.71 1.11 -2.66
CA ASN A 192 -18.99 0.53 -2.24
C ASN A 192 -19.24 0.72 -0.72
N ALA A 193 -18.18 0.79 0.09
CA ALA A 193 -18.26 1.07 1.53
C ALA A 193 -18.37 2.57 1.86
N GLY A 194 -18.20 3.46 0.88
CA GLY A 194 -18.32 4.91 1.03
C GLY A 194 -17.01 5.66 1.29
N ALA A 195 -15.86 4.99 1.18
CA ALA A 195 -14.53 5.61 1.15
C ALA A 195 -14.40 6.53 -0.08
N TYR A 196 -13.66 7.63 0.01
CA TYR A 196 -13.54 8.59 -1.09
C TYR A 196 -12.29 9.47 -0.98
N GLY A 197 -11.92 10.12 -2.09
CA GLY A 197 -10.71 10.94 -2.18
C GLY A 197 -9.47 10.17 -2.65
N PRO A 198 -8.34 10.86 -2.89
CA PRO A 198 -7.10 10.22 -3.34
C PRO A 198 -6.55 9.19 -2.35
N PHE A 199 -6.84 9.37 -1.06
CA PHE A 199 -6.38 8.51 0.04
C PHE A 199 -7.50 7.58 0.56
N GLN A 200 -8.63 7.47 -0.16
CA GLN A 200 -9.82 6.66 0.19
C GLN A 200 -10.24 6.75 1.67
N LEU A 201 -10.39 7.97 2.18
CA LEU A 201 -10.79 8.18 3.56
C LEU A 201 -12.27 7.84 3.77
N MET A 202 -12.57 7.11 4.85
CA MET A 202 -13.95 6.92 5.32
C MET A 202 -14.50 8.23 5.87
N LYS A 203 -15.82 8.42 5.74
CA LYS A 203 -16.51 9.68 6.09
C LYS A 203 -16.22 10.16 7.51
N GLU A 204 -16.28 9.28 8.50
CA GLU A 204 -16.06 9.66 9.90
C GLU A 204 -14.57 9.85 10.24
N VAL A 205 -13.64 9.17 9.55
CA VAL A 205 -12.19 9.47 9.63
C VAL A 205 -11.91 10.89 9.12
N ALA A 206 -12.44 11.22 7.95
CA ALA A 206 -12.24 12.54 7.35
C ALA A 206 -12.75 13.66 8.27
N ARG A 207 -13.92 13.46 8.89
CA ARG A 207 -14.48 14.40 9.88
C ARG A 207 -13.63 14.52 11.15
N LEU A 208 -13.10 13.41 11.66
CA LEU A 208 -12.19 13.40 12.82
C LEU A 208 -10.96 14.29 12.60
N PHE A 209 -10.47 14.37 11.36
CA PHE A 209 -9.34 15.21 10.96
C PHE A 209 -9.75 16.51 10.22
N GLY A 210 -10.96 17.02 10.48
CA GLY A 210 -11.35 18.39 10.11
C GLY A 210 -11.89 18.59 8.69
N LEU A 211 -12.28 17.53 7.99
CA LEU A 211 -12.94 17.64 6.67
C LEU A 211 -14.47 17.71 6.83
N LYS A 212 -15.07 18.70 6.16
CA LYS A 212 -16.50 18.84 5.98
C LYS A 212 -16.98 17.79 4.98
N VAL A 213 -17.66 16.77 5.51
CA VAL A 213 -18.32 15.73 4.72
C VAL A 213 -19.81 15.67 5.07
N ASN A 214 -20.64 16.19 4.17
CA ASN A 214 -22.10 16.24 4.26
C ASN A 214 -22.75 16.02 2.88
N LYS A 215 -24.04 16.33 2.70
CA LYS A 215 -24.77 16.11 1.42
C LYS A 215 -24.38 17.09 0.30
N GLN A 216 -23.83 18.26 0.64
CA GLN A 216 -23.52 19.35 -0.29
C GLN A 216 -22.01 19.45 -0.57
N ILE A 217 -21.18 19.10 0.41
CA ILE A 217 -19.72 19.28 0.38
C ILE A 217 -19.07 17.98 0.88
N ASP A 218 -18.12 17.45 0.12
CA ASP A 218 -17.30 16.28 0.48
C ASP A 218 -15.81 16.60 0.23
N GLU A 219 -15.18 17.25 1.22
CA GLU A 219 -13.79 17.73 1.13
C GLU A 219 -12.74 16.61 1.02
N ARG A 220 -13.14 15.33 1.06
CA ARG A 220 -12.23 14.21 0.75
C ARG A 220 -11.72 14.25 -0.70
N ALA A 221 -12.46 14.89 -1.60
CA ALA A 221 -12.02 15.15 -2.97
C ALA A 221 -10.89 16.18 -3.08
N ASP A 222 -10.73 17.09 -2.11
CA ASP A 222 -9.60 18.03 -2.10
C ASP A 222 -8.31 17.29 -1.76
N PHE A 223 -7.32 17.36 -2.66
CA PHE A 223 -6.10 16.60 -2.49
C PHE A 223 -5.31 16.98 -1.22
N LYS A 224 -5.12 18.28 -0.94
CA LYS A 224 -4.28 18.72 0.20
C LYS A 224 -4.97 18.40 1.53
N ARG A 225 -6.29 18.62 1.62
CA ARG A 225 -7.06 18.32 2.84
C ARG A 225 -7.16 16.82 3.07
N SER A 226 -7.36 16.03 2.02
CA SER A 226 -7.38 14.57 2.09
C SER A 226 -5.99 14.01 2.48
N ALA A 227 -4.90 14.57 1.94
CA ALA A 227 -3.53 14.22 2.34
C ALA A 227 -3.27 14.52 3.83
N PHE A 228 -3.62 15.72 4.30
CA PHE A 228 -3.48 16.11 5.71
C PHE A 228 -4.28 15.19 6.66
N ALA A 229 -5.50 14.81 6.28
CA ALA A 229 -6.32 13.88 7.06
C ALA A 229 -5.77 12.44 7.05
N ALA A 230 -5.20 11.98 5.93
CA ALA A 230 -4.56 10.67 5.83
C ALA A 230 -3.25 10.60 6.64
N SER A 231 -2.38 11.61 6.53
CA SER A 231 -1.17 11.70 7.36
C SER A 231 -1.52 11.85 8.85
N SER A 232 -2.56 12.62 9.19
CA SER A 232 -3.05 12.72 10.56
C SER A 232 -3.60 11.40 11.12
N LEU A 233 -4.30 10.59 10.31
CA LEU A 233 -4.71 9.24 10.69
C LEU A 233 -3.48 8.37 11.01
N ILE A 234 -2.44 8.42 10.18
CA ILE A 234 -1.23 7.64 10.40
C ILE A 234 -0.51 8.08 11.68
N LYS A 235 -0.25 9.39 11.80
CA LYS A 235 0.47 10.01 12.93
C LYS A 235 -0.21 9.78 14.28
N ARG A 236 -1.55 9.91 14.33
CA ARG A 236 -2.32 9.91 15.59
C ARG A 236 -2.98 8.57 15.91
N VAL A 237 -3.12 7.66 14.95
CA VAL A 237 -3.81 6.38 15.14
C VAL A 237 -2.95 5.21 14.69
N CYS A 238 -2.56 5.12 13.41
CA CYS A 238 -1.93 3.89 12.90
C CYS A 238 -0.57 3.62 13.56
N ILE A 239 0.33 4.61 13.61
CA ILE A 239 1.64 4.47 14.26
C ILE A 239 1.50 4.20 15.78
N PRO A 240 0.79 5.02 16.58
CA PRO A 240 0.65 4.77 18.02
C PRO A 240 -0.06 3.46 18.39
N HIS A 241 -0.89 2.92 17.50
CA HIS A 241 -1.44 1.57 17.68
C HIS A 241 -0.46 0.47 17.26
N ALA A 242 0.32 0.65 16.19
CA ALA A 242 1.38 -0.30 15.80
C ALA A 242 2.39 -0.48 16.94
N ARG A 243 2.89 0.62 17.52
CA ARG A 243 3.76 0.61 18.72
C ARG A 243 3.14 -0.24 19.84
N ARG A 244 1.93 0.11 20.29
CA ARG A 244 1.24 -0.61 21.39
C ARG A 244 0.98 -2.09 21.14
N MET A 245 0.82 -2.52 19.89
CA MET A 245 0.70 -3.94 19.55
C MET A 245 2.05 -4.67 19.61
N LEU A 246 3.14 -4.00 19.24
CA LEU A 246 4.50 -4.54 19.37
C LEU A 246 4.94 -4.58 20.84
N ASP A 247 4.66 -3.52 21.60
CA ASP A 247 4.89 -3.43 23.06
C ASP A 247 4.20 -4.59 23.81
N SER A 248 2.94 -4.90 23.46
CA SER A 248 2.18 -5.99 24.10
C SER A 248 2.67 -7.40 23.73
N LEU A 249 3.49 -7.51 22.68
CA LEU A 249 4.18 -8.73 22.25
C LEU A 249 5.64 -8.78 22.74
N GLY A 250 6.11 -7.75 23.45
CA GLY A 250 7.51 -7.63 23.91
C GLY A 250 8.51 -7.24 22.81
N ILE A 251 8.03 -6.79 21.64
CA ILE A 251 8.88 -6.35 20.53
C ILE A 251 9.15 -4.85 20.70
N SER A 252 10.27 -4.50 21.32
CA SER A 252 10.66 -3.10 21.59
C SER A 252 11.81 -2.57 20.73
N ASN A 253 12.55 -3.45 20.04
CA ASN A 253 13.67 -3.07 19.18
C ASN A 253 13.22 -3.06 17.71
N TYR A 254 12.80 -1.88 17.22
CA TYR A 254 12.38 -1.65 15.84
C TYR A 254 12.63 -0.18 15.45
N GLN A 255 12.74 0.12 14.15
CA GLN A 255 12.77 1.49 13.66
C GLN A 255 11.58 1.74 12.73
N GLU A 256 10.92 2.90 12.86
CA GLU A 256 9.65 3.15 12.17
C GLU A 256 9.78 3.36 10.65
N ASN A 257 11.00 3.61 10.19
CA ASN A 257 11.39 3.69 8.80
C ASN A 257 11.72 2.32 8.17
N GLU A 258 11.71 1.23 8.93
CA GLU A 258 11.88 -0.12 8.37
C GLU A 258 10.67 -0.53 7.53
N LEU A 259 10.92 -1.17 6.39
CA LEU A 259 9.86 -1.61 5.47
C LEU A 259 8.79 -2.45 6.17
N TRP A 260 9.17 -3.37 7.06
CA TRP A 260 8.21 -4.24 7.74
C TRP A 260 7.28 -3.47 8.70
N PHE A 261 7.80 -2.47 9.42
CA PHE A 261 7.01 -1.60 10.31
C PHE A 261 6.06 -0.73 9.49
N ARG A 262 6.56 -0.12 8.40
CA ARG A 262 5.74 0.64 7.44
C ARG A 262 4.57 -0.21 6.91
N LEU A 263 4.81 -1.46 6.55
CA LEU A 263 3.77 -2.38 6.07
C LEU A 263 2.79 -2.78 7.19
N LEU A 264 3.22 -2.92 8.44
CA LEU A 264 2.34 -3.13 9.60
C LEU A 264 1.43 -1.91 9.85
N VAL A 265 1.96 -0.69 9.76
CA VAL A 265 1.19 0.55 9.84
C VAL A 265 0.18 0.66 8.70
N MET A 266 0.54 0.22 7.49
CA MET A 266 -0.39 0.15 6.36
C MET A 266 -1.49 -0.91 6.54
N HIS A 267 -1.20 -2.05 7.17
CA HIS A 267 -2.27 -2.96 7.61
C HIS A 267 -3.20 -2.28 8.63
N CYS A 268 -2.70 -1.41 9.51
CA CYS A 268 -3.53 -0.64 10.44
C CYS A 268 -4.41 0.39 9.73
N TYR A 269 -3.86 1.08 8.72
CA TYR A 269 -4.60 2.02 7.86
C TYR A 269 -5.77 1.32 7.14
N HIS A 270 -5.51 0.13 6.59
CA HIS A 270 -6.48 -0.70 5.87
C HIS A 270 -7.52 -1.36 6.79
N ALA A 271 -7.06 -2.25 7.68
CA ALA A 271 -7.94 -3.14 8.43
C ALA A 271 -8.53 -2.49 9.69
N GLY A 272 -7.96 -1.37 10.13
CA GLY A 272 -8.14 -0.83 11.47
C GLY A 272 -7.35 -1.64 12.50
N SER A 273 -6.62 -0.95 13.39
CA SER A 273 -5.64 -1.58 14.27
C SER A 273 -6.19 -2.70 15.14
N GLY A 274 -7.45 -2.62 15.59
CA GLY A 274 -8.09 -3.69 16.38
C GLY A 274 -8.29 -5.01 15.62
N ASN A 275 -8.32 -5.01 14.28
CA ASN A 275 -8.29 -6.24 13.49
C ASN A 275 -6.86 -6.74 13.25
N VAL A 276 -5.88 -5.83 13.16
CA VAL A 276 -4.45 -6.18 13.04
C VAL A 276 -3.97 -6.84 14.33
N ASP A 277 -4.29 -6.28 15.50
CA ASP A 277 -3.98 -6.82 16.83
C ASP A 277 -4.43 -8.29 16.92
N GLN A 278 -5.70 -8.55 16.65
CA GLN A 278 -6.25 -9.91 16.64
C GLN A 278 -5.58 -10.85 15.63
N ALA A 279 -5.07 -10.34 14.51
CA ALA A 279 -4.31 -11.14 13.55
C ALA A 279 -2.90 -11.46 14.07
N LEU A 280 -2.22 -10.49 14.70
CA LEU A 280 -0.93 -10.72 15.37
C LEU A 280 -1.08 -11.76 16.49
N GLN A 281 -2.18 -11.72 17.26
CA GLN A 281 -2.44 -12.66 18.36
C GLN A 281 -2.62 -14.14 17.92
N THR A 282 -2.80 -14.45 16.63
CA THR A 282 -2.87 -15.87 16.19
C THR A 282 -1.51 -16.53 15.99
N PHE A 283 -0.46 -15.73 15.77
CA PHE A 283 0.90 -16.25 15.53
C PHE A 283 1.96 -15.70 16.50
N LYS A 284 1.62 -14.63 17.25
CA LYS A 284 2.40 -14.05 18.37
C LYS A 284 3.90 -13.93 18.04
N PRO A 285 4.26 -13.02 17.11
CA PRO A 285 5.66 -12.84 16.74
C PRO A 285 6.47 -12.42 17.97
N ASN A 286 7.72 -12.87 18.01
CA ASN A 286 8.70 -12.58 19.06
C ASN A 286 9.84 -11.67 18.59
N ASN A 287 9.87 -11.32 17.30
CA ASN A 287 10.84 -10.44 16.66
C ASN A 287 10.11 -9.47 15.73
N GLY A 288 10.67 -8.27 15.57
CA GLY A 288 10.20 -7.27 14.60
C GLY A 288 10.96 -7.39 13.29
N ASP A 289 10.36 -8.06 12.29
CA ASP A 289 10.96 -8.27 10.98
C ASP A 289 9.90 -8.47 9.87
N MET A 290 10.35 -8.77 8.65
CA MET A 290 9.46 -9.07 7.51
C MET A 290 8.56 -10.30 7.72
N ASN A 291 8.90 -11.24 8.61
CA ASN A 291 8.04 -12.40 8.90
C ASN A 291 6.74 -11.98 9.60
N VAL A 292 6.71 -10.83 10.30
CA VAL A 292 5.46 -10.23 10.80
C VAL A 292 4.49 -9.97 9.64
N VAL A 293 5.00 -9.40 8.54
CA VAL A 293 4.21 -9.09 7.34
C VAL A 293 3.80 -10.36 6.60
N TYR A 294 4.71 -11.33 6.44
CA TYR A 294 4.41 -12.59 5.77
C TYR A 294 3.36 -13.41 6.55
N ASN A 295 3.45 -13.47 7.88
CA ASN A 295 2.44 -14.12 8.71
C ASN A 295 1.07 -13.41 8.63
N LEU A 296 1.04 -12.07 8.53
CA LEU A 296 -0.19 -11.32 8.25
C LEU A 296 -0.82 -11.65 6.88
N TRP A 297 -0.07 -12.14 5.90
CA TRP A 297 -0.65 -12.62 4.63
C TRP A 297 -1.45 -13.91 4.78
N HIS A 298 -1.16 -14.70 5.82
CA HIS A 298 -1.82 -15.98 6.10
C HIS A 298 -2.82 -15.90 7.27
N ALA A 299 -2.66 -14.93 8.18
CA ALA A 299 -3.56 -14.72 9.31
C ALA A 299 -5.01 -14.43 8.85
N GLN A 300 -6.00 -15.06 9.51
CA GLN A 300 -7.42 -14.86 9.22
C GLN A 300 -8.26 -14.82 10.51
N THR A 301 -8.61 -13.61 10.97
CA THR A 301 -9.39 -13.40 12.21
C THR A 301 -10.51 -12.39 12.01
N ARG A 302 -11.73 -12.73 12.44
CA ARG A 302 -12.94 -11.89 12.38
C ARG A 302 -13.12 -11.14 11.03
N ARG A 303 -12.65 -9.89 10.92
CA ARG A 303 -12.72 -9.04 9.73
C ARG A 303 -11.39 -8.94 8.95
N PHE A 304 -10.27 -9.34 9.54
CA PHE A 304 -9.01 -9.53 8.84
C PHE A 304 -9.12 -10.78 7.95
N LYS A 305 -9.29 -10.55 6.64
CA LYS A 305 -9.51 -11.57 5.61
C LYS A 305 -8.70 -11.23 4.35
N SER A 306 -8.98 -11.87 3.22
CA SER A 306 -8.28 -11.71 1.94
C SER A 306 -7.96 -10.26 1.54
N ALA A 307 -8.87 -9.30 1.74
CA ALA A 307 -8.59 -7.89 1.47
C ALA A 307 -7.36 -7.37 2.25
N SER A 308 -7.32 -7.69 3.54
CA SER A 308 -6.28 -7.26 4.48
C SER A 308 -4.99 -8.05 4.30
N GLN A 309 -5.09 -9.37 4.09
CA GLN A 309 -3.97 -10.25 3.75
C GLN A 309 -3.21 -9.75 2.51
N ASN A 310 -3.94 -9.33 1.48
CA ASN A 310 -3.35 -8.89 0.21
C ASN A 310 -2.79 -7.46 0.24
N TYR A 311 -3.06 -6.65 1.27
CA TYR A 311 -2.85 -5.19 1.18
C TYR A 311 -1.38 -4.79 1.02
N SER A 312 -0.50 -5.30 1.88
CA SER A 312 0.95 -5.07 1.77
C SER A 312 1.54 -5.74 0.52
N GLN A 313 0.98 -6.86 0.04
CA GLN A 313 1.38 -7.47 -1.24
C GLN A 313 1.12 -6.52 -2.43
N LEU A 314 -0.02 -5.81 -2.39
CA LEU A 314 -0.37 -4.79 -3.39
C LEU A 314 0.55 -3.57 -3.31
N ILE A 315 0.92 -3.11 -2.10
CA ILE A 315 1.88 -2.00 -1.94
C ILE A 315 3.22 -2.37 -2.58
N LEU A 316 3.79 -3.51 -2.18
CA LEU A 316 5.07 -4.00 -2.68
C LEU A 316 5.06 -4.17 -4.21
N ALA A 317 4.00 -4.76 -4.75
CA ALA A 317 3.84 -4.92 -6.20
C ALA A 317 3.72 -3.57 -6.92
N ALA A 318 2.92 -2.63 -6.41
CA ALA A 318 2.72 -1.34 -7.05
C ALA A 318 3.97 -0.44 -6.97
N MET A 319 4.74 -0.49 -5.88
CA MET A 319 6.02 0.24 -5.78
C MET A 319 7.05 -0.31 -6.77
N LEU A 320 7.17 -1.64 -6.90
CA LEU A 320 8.06 -2.25 -7.88
C LEU A 320 7.64 -1.94 -9.33
N GLU A 321 6.35 -2.06 -9.66
CA GLU A 321 5.84 -1.66 -10.97
C GLU A 321 6.09 -0.19 -11.28
N MET A 322 6.03 0.68 -10.27
CA MET A 322 6.30 2.11 -10.44
C MET A 322 7.79 2.38 -10.66
N ASN A 323 8.67 1.74 -9.88
CA ASN A 323 10.11 1.83 -10.04
C ASN A 323 10.54 1.41 -11.45
N ASP A 324 10.03 0.27 -11.91
CA ASP A 324 10.34 -0.28 -13.23
C ASP A 324 9.79 0.63 -14.35
N LYS A 325 8.56 1.18 -14.23
CA LYS A 325 7.98 2.07 -15.25
C LYS A 325 8.72 3.39 -15.45
N ILE A 326 9.39 3.91 -14.41
CA ILE A 326 10.16 5.16 -14.52
C ILE A 326 11.67 4.92 -14.63
N ASN A 327 12.12 3.66 -14.72
CA ASN A 327 13.52 3.25 -14.61
C ASN A 327 14.22 3.89 -13.39
N ALA A 328 13.56 3.85 -12.22
CA ALA A 328 14.03 4.52 -11.00
C ALA A 328 15.42 4.03 -10.57
N VAL A 329 15.64 2.71 -10.66
CA VAL A 329 16.88 2.02 -10.28
C VAL A 329 18.07 2.57 -11.08
N ASP A 330 17.94 2.57 -12.41
CA ASP A 330 19.01 3.03 -13.34
C ASP A 330 19.29 4.53 -13.23
N LYS A 331 18.26 5.34 -12.89
CA LYS A 331 18.40 6.79 -12.69
C LYS A 331 19.14 7.16 -11.40
N ILE A 332 19.44 6.18 -10.54
CA ILE A 332 20.07 6.36 -9.23
C ILE A 332 21.49 5.73 -9.25
N ALA A 333 22.20 5.95 -10.35
CA ALA A 333 23.58 5.51 -10.62
C ALA A 333 24.67 6.19 -9.74
N GLY A 334 24.36 6.44 -8.47
CA GLY A 334 25.28 6.89 -7.42
C GLY A 334 25.07 6.15 -6.08
N ILE A 335 24.10 5.23 -5.97
CA ILE A 335 23.96 4.33 -4.82
C ILE A 335 24.47 2.95 -5.25
N ASN A 336 25.52 2.46 -4.61
CA ASN A 336 26.06 1.12 -4.85
C ASN A 336 25.02 0.06 -4.45
N TYR A 337 24.32 -0.49 -5.44
CA TYR A 337 23.59 -1.73 -5.28
C TYR A 337 24.60 -2.89 -5.08
N PRO A 338 24.27 -3.94 -4.30
CA PRO A 338 25.04 -5.18 -4.35
C PRO A 338 25.02 -5.72 -5.78
N GLU A 339 26.18 -6.08 -6.33
CA GLU A 339 26.52 -6.15 -7.78
C GLU A 339 25.72 -7.12 -8.67
N ASN A 340 24.65 -7.75 -8.17
CA ASN A 340 23.92 -8.83 -8.84
C ASN A 340 22.58 -8.38 -9.49
N TYR A 341 22.45 -7.11 -9.89
CA TYR A 341 21.26 -6.60 -10.58
C TYR A 341 21.55 -6.11 -12.01
N ILE A 342 22.27 -6.92 -12.79
CA ILE A 342 22.35 -6.77 -14.25
C ILE A 342 21.94 -8.09 -14.93
N SER A 343 20.99 -7.98 -15.86
CA SER A 343 20.42 -9.03 -16.72
C SER A 343 19.55 -10.11 -16.04
N SER A 344 18.26 -10.09 -16.40
CA SER A 344 17.63 -11.23 -17.11
C SER A 344 16.25 -10.82 -17.65
N SER A 345 16.24 -9.89 -18.61
CA SER A 345 15.06 -9.59 -19.43
C SER A 345 15.23 -10.22 -20.81
N ASN A 346 14.67 -11.42 -20.96
CA ASN A 346 14.29 -12.10 -22.21
C ASN A 346 12.97 -12.83 -21.94
#